data_AF-A0A645IBX4-F1
#
_entry.id   AF-A0A645IBX4-F1
#
_cell.length_a   1.000
_cell.length_b   1.000
_cell.length_c   1.000
_cell.angle_alpha   90.00
_cell.angle_beta   90.00
_cell.angle_gamma   90.00
#
_symmetry.space_group_name_H-M   'P 1'
#
loop_
_entity.id
_entity.type
_entity.pdbx_description
1 polymer ?
#
loop_
_entity_poly.entity_id
_entity_poly.type
_entity_poly.pdbx_seq_one_letter_code
_entity_poly.pdbx_strand_id
1 'polypeptide(L)'
;MSVLRDIKSKATSAQDKNLKELAPYYSTNVTSSEILNLAANAYSSGAVNNVKQGQFPIIDDVNVKGGTYKDAGWVWLYDVNSVSVLKDFIFKDIDMKDNDYLKDNSKIELNY
;
A
#
# COMPACT_ATOMS: atom_id res chain seq x y z
N MET A 1 5.85 17.67 2.19
CA MET A 1 6.49 17.32 0.90
C MET A 1 6.27 15.83 0.65
N SER A 2 5.76 15.44 -0.52
CA SER A 2 5.52 14.03 -0.85
C SER A 2 6.78 13.50 -1.53
N VAL A 3 7.38 12.44 -0.97
CA VAL A 3 8.60 11.80 -1.49
C VAL A 3 8.47 11.48 -2.99
N LEU A 4 7.28 11.08 -3.44
CA LEU A 4 6.98 10.83 -4.86
C LEU A 4 7.10 12.08 -5.74
N ARG A 5 6.66 13.24 -5.27
CA ARG A 5 6.79 14.53 -6.00
C ARG A 5 8.25 14.99 -6.06
N ASP A 6 9.02 14.76 -5.01
CA ASP A 6 10.43 15.16 -4.95
C ASP A 6 11.33 14.23 -5.77
N ILE A 7 10.97 12.94 -5.88
CA ILE A 7 11.60 12.00 -6.83
C ILE A 7 11.23 12.39 -8.27
N LYS A 8 9.97 12.79 -8.54
CA LYS A 8 9.49 13.23 -9.86
C LYS A 8 10.26 14.44 -10.39
N SER A 9 10.59 15.41 -9.54
CA SER A 9 11.33 16.62 -9.96
C SER A 9 12.83 16.38 -10.17
N LYS A 10 13.38 15.31 -9.58
CA LYS A 10 14.81 14.95 -9.62
C LYS A 10 15.13 13.78 -10.55
N ALA A 11 14.18 13.33 -11.38
CA ALA A 11 14.31 12.20 -12.30
C ALA A 11 15.16 12.51 -13.56
N THR A 12 16.34 13.05 -13.32
CA THR A 12 17.42 13.20 -14.29
C THR A 12 18.68 12.53 -13.72
N SER A 13 19.78 12.54 -14.47
CA SER A 13 21.07 11.85 -14.22
C SER A 13 21.68 11.89 -12.81
N ALA A 14 21.09 12.64 -11.87
CA ALA A 14 21.42 12.68 -10.45
C ALA A 14 20.78 11.56 -9.59
N GLN A 15 19.83 10.76 -10.11
CA GLN A 15 19.15 9.71 -9.32
C GLN A 15 20.09 8.63 -8.79
N ASP A 16 21.07 8.18 -9.58
CA ASP A 16 22.06 7.19 -9.14
C ASP A 16 22.91 7.69 -7.97
N LYS A 17 23.24 8.99 -7.95
CA LYS A 17 24.01 9.60 -6.87
C LYS A 17 23.17 9.68 -5.59
N ASN A 18 21.91 10.10 -5.69
CA ASN A 18 21.00 10.21 -4.55
C ASN A 18 20.67 8.82 -3.94
N LEU A 19 20.47 7.79 -4.78
CA LEU A 19 20.25 6.43 -4.30
C LEU A 19 21.46 5.89 -3.53
N LYS A 20 22.68 6.18 -4.00
CA LYS A 20 23.92 5.82 -3.30
C LYS A 20 24.10 6.56 -1.97
N GLU A 21 23.74 7.83 -1.91
CA GLU A 21 23.76 8.61 -0.66
C GLU A 21 22.74 8.10 0.37
N LEU A 22 21.60 7.58 -0.09
CA LEU A 22 20.56 7.02 0.75
C LEU A 22 20.81 5.56 1.15
N ALA A 23 21.63 4.82 0.40
CA ALA A 23 21.92 3.40 0.59
C ALA A 23 22.22 2.97 2.04
N PRO A 24 22.98 3.72 2.88
CA PRO A 24 23.21 3.33 4.27
C PRO A 24 21.97 3.46 5.17
N TYR A 25 20.90 4.11 4.71
CA TYR A 25 19.69 4.40 5.49
C TYR A 25 18.48 3.52 5.12
N TYR A 26 18.62 2.62 4.14
CA TYR A 26 17.55 1.69 3.78
C TYR A 26 18.10 0.30 3.47
N SER A 27 17.27 -0.72 3.66
CA SER A 27 17.54 -2.09 3.24
C SER A 27 16.47 -2.52 2.25
N THR A 28 16.88 -3.05 1.10
CA THR A 28 15.96 -3.50 0.05
C THR A 28 16.58 -4.63 -0.76
N ASN A 29 15.74 -5.50 -1.29
CA ASN A 29 16.10 -6.51 -2.27
C ASN A 29 15.96 -6.01 -3.72
N VAL A 30 15.54 -4.76 -3.93
CA VAL A 30 15.40 -4.15 -5.26
C VAL A 30 16.70 -3.47 -5.67
N THR A 31 17.22 -3.81 -6.84
CA THR A 31 18.45 -3.21 -7.38
C THR A 31 18.22 -1.76 -7.81
N SER A 32 19.28 -0.94 -7.83
CA SER A 32 19.19 0.45 -8.32
C SER A 32 18.63 0.54 -9.74
N SER A 33 18.98 -0.40 -10.63
CA SER A 33 18.44 -0.49 -11.99
C SER A 33 16.94 -0.75 -12.02
N GLU A 34 16.41 -1.59 -11.14
CA GLU A 34 14.98 -1.86 -11.06
C GLU A 34 14.22 -0.64 -10.53
N ILE A 35 14.77 0.05 -9.53
CA ILE A 35 14.20 1.32 -9.02
C ILE A 35 14.09 2.35 -10.15
N LEU A 36 15.15 2.52 -10.95
CA LEU A 36 15.14 3.45 -12.09
C LEU A 36 14.12 3.04 -13.15
N ASN A 37 14.06 1.77 -13.52
CA ASN A 37 13.10 1.27 -14.51
C ASN A 37 11.65 1.47 -14.04
N LEU A 38 11.36 1.21 -12.77
CA LEU A 38 10.05 1.46 -12.16
C LEU A 38 9.70 2.95 -12.18
N ALA A 39 10.65 3.82 -11.83
CA ALA A 39 10.45 5.27 -11.84
C ALA A 39 10.20 5.81 -13.26
N ALA A 40 10.97 5.36 -14.25
CA ALA A 40 10.80 5.75 -15.65
C ALA A 40 9.44 5.30 -16.20
N ASN A 41 9.04 4.06 -15.93
CA ASN A 41 7.75 3.51 -16.36
C ASN A 41 6.57 4.22 -15.68
N ALA A 42 6.65 4.51 -14.39
CA ALA A 42 5.60 5.23 -13.66
C ALA A 42 5.45 6.68 -14.15
N TYR A 43 6.57 7.32 -14.53
CA TYR A 43 6.54 8.66 -15.11
C TYR A 43 5.94 8.66 -16.51
N SER A 44 6.38 7.76 -17.40
CA SER A 44 5.94 7.70 -18.79
C SER A 44 4.46 7.28 -18.93
N SER A 45 3.99 6.36 -18.08
CA SER A 45 2.58 5.95 -18.03
C SER A 45 1.64 6.98 -17.40
N GLY A 46 2.19 8.01 -16.75
CA GLY A 46 1.40 8.97 -15.97
C GLY A 46 0.85 8.41 -14.65
N ALA A 47 1.20 7.18 -14.27
CA ALA A 47 0.75 6.53 -13.03
C ALA A 47 1.07 7.37 -11.78
N VAL A 48 2.17 8.13 -11.80
CA VAL A 48 2.55 9.07 -10.73
C VAL A 48 1.51 10.17 -10.46
N ASN A 49 0.59 10.42 -11.38
CA ASN A 49 -0.43 11.47 -11.24
C ASN A 49 -1.75 10.93 -10.66
N ASN A 50 -1.96 9.61 -10.66
CA ASN A 50 -3.21 8.99 -10.22
C ASN A 50 -2.93 7.76 -9.35
N VAL A 51 -2.34 8.00 -8.17
CA VAL A 51 -2.08 6.95 -7.19
C VAL A 51 -3.32 6.80 -6.30
N LYS A 52 -4.09 5.72 -6.50
CA LYS A 52 -5.16 5.32 -5.59
C LYS A 52 -4.57 4.85 -4.27
N GLN A 53 -5.25 5.14 -3.16
CA GLN A 53 -4.83 4.74 -1.82
C GLN A 53 -5.97 3.95 -1.18
N GLY A 54 -5.62 2.84 -0.56
CA GLY A 54 -6.53 2.01 0.24
C GLY A 54 -5.87 1.68 1.57
N GLN A 55 -6.65 1.59 2.63
CA GLN A 55 -6.17 1.24 3.97
C GLN A 55 -6.63 -0.18 4.31
N PHE A 56 -5.70 -1.00 4.79
CA PHE A 56 -5.98 -2.34 5.29
C PHE A 56 -5.29 -2.55 6.64
N PRO A 57 -5.96 -3.13 7.66
CA PRO A 57 -7.37 -3.52 7.65
C PRO A 57 -8.30 -2.31 7.52
N ILE A 58 -9.55 -2.57 7.11
CA ILE A 58 -10.54 -1.51 6.91
C ILE A 58 -10.92 -0.98 8.28
N ILE A 59 -10.53 0.26 8.57
CA ILE A 59 -10.77 0.91 9.87
C ILE A 59 -12.13 1.58 9.84
N ASP A 60 -13.15 0.75 9.86
CA ASP A 60 -14.49 1.11 10.32
C ASP A 60 -14.77 0.25 11.56
N ASP A 61 -15.56 0.73 12.52
CA ASP A 61 -15.78 0.03 13.81
C ASP A 61 -16.46 -1.35 13.68
N VAL A 62 -16.58 -1.88 12.45
CA VAL A 62 -17.27 -3.09 12.07
C VAL A 62 -16.27 -4.17 11.58
N ASN A 63 -15.42 -3.84 10.61
CA ASN A 63 -14.46 -4.77 9.98
C ASN A 63 -13.13 -4.89 10.74
N VAL A 64 -12.94 -4.11 11.80
CA VAL A 64 -11.77 -4.21 12.69
C VAL A 64 -12.15 -4.08 14.16
N LYS A 65 -11.46 -4.82 15.02
CA LYS A 65 -11.48 -4.61 16.47
C LYS A 65 -10.08 -4.65 17.05
N GLY A 66 -9.80 -3.74 17.98
CA GLY A 66 -8.57 -3.82 18.78
C GLY A 66 -8.68 -4.91 19.84
N GLY A 67 -7.64 -5.71 20.00
CA GLY A 67 -7.62 -6.78 21.01
C GLY A 67 -6.23 -7.38 21.20
N THR A 68 -6.06 -8.19 22.25
CA THR A 68 -4.82 -8.95 22.46
C THR A 68 -4.88 -10.26 21.69
N TYR A 69 -3.88 -10.57 20.87
CA TYR A 69 -3.79 -11.84 20.15
C TYR A 69 -2.64 -12.70 20.70
N LYS A 70 -2.99 -13.74 21.46
CA LYS A 70 -2.01 -14.69 22.06
C LYS A 70 -0.84 -13.93 22.71
N ASP A 71 0.40 -14.29 22.38
CA ASP A 71 1.62 -13.66 22.88
C ASP A 71 2.10 -12.47 22.01
N ALA A 72 1.36 -12.09 20.96
CA ALA A 72 1.73 -11.00 20.06
C ALA A 72 1.39 -9.60 20.61
N GLY A 73 0.69 -9.52 21.74
CA GLY A 73 0.26 -8.27 22.35
C GLY A 73 -0.97 -7.67 21.66
N TRP A 74 -1.10 -6.35 21.72
CA TRP A 74 -2.24 -5.63 21.15
C TRP A 74 -2.14 -5.57 19.62
N VAL A 75 -3.20 -6.02 18.94
CA VAL A 75 -3.29 -6.07 17.49
C VAL A 75 -4.66 -5.57 17.01
N TRP A 76 -4.72 -5.27 15.72
CA TRP A 76 -5.98 -5.13 15.00
C TRP A 76 -6.44 -6.51 14.52
N LEU A 77 -7.50 -7.02 15.12
CA LEU A 77 -8.21 -8.20 14.64
C LEU A 77 -9.12 -7.73 13.51
N TYR A 78 -8.83 -8.17 12.30
CA TYR A 78 -9.56 -7.77 11.10
C TYR A 78 -10.47 -8.88 10.61
N ASP A 79 -11.47 -8.48 9.83
CA ASP A 79 -12.38 -9.38 9.15
C ASP A 79 -11.65 -10.19 8.07
N VAL A 80 -11.52 -11.51 8.24
CA VAL A 80 -10.77 -12.36 7.30
C VAL A 80 -11.38 -12.37 5.90
N ASN A 81 -12.69 -12.14 5.79
CA ASN A 81 -13.40 -12.10 4.52
C ASN A 81 -13.16 -10.77 3.77
N SER A 82 -12.75 -9.71 4.48
CA SER A 82 -12.35 -8.41 3.88
C SER A 82 -11.08 -8.47 3.04
N VAL A 83 -10.33 -9.59 3.08
CA VAL A 83 -9.20 -9.84 2.16
C VAL A 83 -9.66 -9.81 0.69
N SER A 84 -10.92 -10.15 0.41
CA SER A 84 -11.53 -10.01 -0.91
C SER A 84 -11.52 -8.55 -1.42
N VAL A 85 -11.78 -7.59 -0.53
CA VAL A 85 -11.74 -6.15 -0.83
C VAL A 85 -10.33 -5.70 -1.21
N LEU A 86 -9.31 -6.15 -0.47
CA LEU A 86 -7.91 -5.85 -0.81
C LEU A 86 -7.50 -6.44 -2.17
N LYS A 87 -7.94 -7.67 -2.48
CA LYS A 87 -7.68 -8.29 -3.78
C LYS A 87 -8.34 -7.52 -4.92
N ASP A 88 -9.59 -7.10 -4.75
CA ASP A 88 -10.31 -6.33 -5.76
C ASP A 88 -9.67 -4.96 -5.99
N PHE A 89 -9.18 -4.31 -4.93
CA PHE A 89 -8.41 -3.07 -5.03
C PHE A 89 -7.12 -3.25 -5.85
N ILE A 90 -6.34 -4.30 -5.57
CA ILE A 90 -5.05 -4.52 -6.25
C ILE A 90 -5.22 -5.01 -7.69
N PHE A 91 -6.16 -5.93 -7.94
CA PHE A 91 -6.24 -6.67 -9.21
C PHE A 91 -7.37 -6.25 -10.14
N LYS A 92 -8.43 -5.61 -9.61
CA LYS A 92 -9.60 -5.21 -10.40
C LYS A 92 -9.80 -3.69 -10.45
N ASP A 93 -8.92 -2.92 -9.82
CA ASP A 93 -8.96 -1.45 -9.78
C ASP A 93 -10.27 -0.89 -9.16
N ILE A 94 -10.93 -1.67 -8.29
CA ILE A 94 -12.14 -1.28 -7.58
C ILE A 94 -11.74 -0.53 -6.31
N ASP A 95 -12.22 0.69 -6.13
CA ASP A 95 -11.97 1.46 -4.89
C ASP A 95 -12.53 0.67 -3.69
N MET A 96 -11.80 0.64 -2.57
CA MET A 96 -12.18 -0.18 -1.41
C MET A 96 -13.59 0.16 -0.93
N LYS A 97 -13.95 1.46 -0.90
CA LYS A 97 -15.27 1.95 -0.49
C LYS A 97 -16.42 1.52 -1.41
N ASP A 98 -16.11 1.20 -2.67
CA ASP A 98 -17.09 0.83 -3.69
C ASP A 98 -17.28 -0.70 -3.76
N ASN A 99 -16.54 -1.46 -2.94
CA ASN A 99 -16.62 -2.92 -2.94
C ASN A 99 -17.96 -3.41 -2.37
N ASP A 100 -18.63 -4.31 -3.11
CA ASP A 100 -19.92 -4.87 -2.73
C ASP A 100 -19.90 -5.62 -1.39
N TYR A 101 -18.76 -6.20 -1.01
CA TYR A 101 -18.59 -6.88 0.27
C TYR A 101 -18.90 -5.96 1.47
N LEU A 102 -18.55 -4.68 1.38
CA LEU A 102 -18.75 -3.71 2.47
C LEU A 102 -20.19 -3.24 2.65
N LYS A 103 -21.11 -3.67 1.77
CA LYS A 103 -22.53 -3.32 1.87
C LYS A 103 -23.29 -4.23 2.82
N ASP A 104 -22.72 -5.36 3.22
CA ASP A 104 -23.36 -6.38 4.05
C ASP A 104 -22.42 -6.89 5.15
N ASN A 105 -22.73 -6.52 6.39
CA ASN A 105 -21.95 -6.86 7.57
C ASN A 105 -22.25 -8.27 8.12
N SER A 106 -23.20 -9.02 7.54
CA SER A 106 -23.62 -10.33 8.04
C SER A 106 -22.56 -11.43 7.96
N LYS A 107 -21.52 -11.22 7.13
CA LYS A 107 -20.46 -12.20 6.84
C LYS A 107 -19.12 -11.88 7.51
N ILE A 108 -19.10 -10.89 8.41
CA ILE A 108 -17.87 -10.48 9.10
C ILE A 108 -17.39 -11.59 10.02
N GLU A 109 -16.12 -11.95 9.88
CA GLU A 109 -15.49 -12.98 10.69
C GLU A 109 -14.13 -12.47 11.20
N LEU A 110 -14.07 -12.15 12.49
CA LEU A 110 -12.84 -11.68 13.12
C LEU A 110 -11.97 -12.87 13.57
N ASN A 111 -10.69 -12.81 13.24
CA ASN A 111 -9.72 -13.84 13.62
C ASN A 111 -9.23 -13.63 15.06
N TYR A 112 -9.94 -14.20 16.04
CA TYR A 112 -9.58 -14.18 17.46
C TYR A 112 -8.46 -15.16 17.84
#